data_AF-A0A1Q3N7C3-F1
#
_entry.id   AF-A0A1Q3N7C3-F1
#
_cell.length_a   1.000
_cell.length_b   1.000
_cell.length_c   1.000
_cell.angle_alpha   90.00
_cell.angle_beta   90.00
_cell.angle_gamma   90.00
#
_symmetry.space_group_name_H-M   'P 1'
#
loop_
_entity.id
_entity.type
_entity.pdbx_description
1 polymer ?
#
loop_
_entity_poly.entity_id
_entity_poly.type
_entity_poly.pdbx_seq_one_letter_code
_entity_poly.pdbx_strand_id
1 'polypeptide(L)' 'MKQQFDSQFLIPAEDHELAYEMIRARRQMKISQAELATKLGISARTIESWERGIRHPSKPSQALIRLFIKSPEFVLKNLT' A
#
# COMPACT_ATOMS: atom_id res chain seq x y z
N MET A 1 -33.10 -11.71 5.25
CA MET A 1 -32.28 -11.86 4.04
C MET A 1 -30.90 -12.30 4.48
N LYS A 2 -30.63 -13.61 4.45
CA LYS A 2 -29.36 -14.19 4.92
C LYS A 2 -28.29 -13.86 3.87
N GLN A 3 -27.43 -12.88 4.16
CA GLN A 3 -26.20 -12.73 3.38
C GLN A 3 -25.24 -13.83 3.82
N GLN A 4 -25.06 -14.76 2.90
CA GLN A 4 -24.10 -15.83 2.93
C GLN A 4 -22.74 -15.18 2.68
N PHE A 5 -21.98 -14.94 3.76
CA PHE A 5 -20.59 -14.53 3.67
C PHE A 5 -19.76 -15.78 3.44
N ASP A 6 -19.38 -16.02 2.19
CA ASP A 6 -18.38 -17.04 1.86
C ASP A 6 -17.00 -16.61 2.36
N SER A 7 -16.74 -16.93 3.64
CA SER A 7 -15.72 -17.88 4.08
C SER A 7 -14.30 -17.85 3.49
N GLN A 8 -13.69 -16.67 3.25
CA GLN A 8 -12.22 -16.59 3.23
C GLN A 8 -11.71 -15.18 3.66
N PHE A 9 -11.56 -14.99 4.98
CA PHE A 9 -10.87 -13.89 5.68
C PHE A 9 -11.48 -12.46 5.59
N LEU A 10 -12.00 -12.00 6.73
CA LEU A 10 -12.37 -10.61 7.01
C LEU A 10 -11.14 -9.70 6.91
N ILE A 11 -11.00 -8.97 5.79
CA ILE A 11 -10.01 -7.92 5.64
C ILE A 11 -10.39 -6.76 6.59
N PRO A 12 -9.51 -6.29 7.48
CA PRO A 12 -9.78 -5.10 8.29
C PRO A 12 -9.99 -3.88 7.39
N ALA A 13 -11.00 -3.06 7.68
CA ALA A 13 -11.26 -1.82 6.94
C ALA A 13 -10.01 -0.91 6.82
N GLU A 14 -9.16 -0.94 7.85
CA GLU A 14 -7.89 -0.22 7.90
C GLU A 14 -6.93 -0.56 6.74
N ASP A 15 -6.94 -1.80 6.26
CA ASP A 15 -6.04 -2.21 5.17
C ASP A 15 -6.49 -1.66 3.80
N HIS A 16 -7.81 -1.51 3.60
CA HIS A 16 -8.35 -0.84 2.41
C HIS A 16 -8.05 0.66 2.43
N GLU A 17 -8.19 1.29 3.60
CA GLU A 17 -7.87 2.70 3.79
C GLU A 17 -6.38 2.98 3.52
N LEU A 18 -5.49 2.13 4.04
CA LEU A 18 -4.05 2.26 3.83
C LEU A 18 -3.66 2.17 2.35
N ALA A 19 -4.25 1.23 1.60
CA ALA A 19 -4.02 1.10 0.16
C ALA A 19 -4.48 2.36 -0.60
N TYR A 20 -5.64 2.91 -0.24
CA TYR A 20 -6.16 4.15 -0.83
C TYR A 20 -5.24 5.35 -0.57
N GLU A 21 -4.79 5.54 0.67
CA GLU A 21 -3.88 6.62 1.04
C GLU A 21 -2.52 6.49 0.34
N MET A 22 -2.00 5.27 0.22
CA MET A 22 -0.78 5.00 -0.55
C MET A 22 -0.93 5.42 -2.01
N ILE A 23 -2.04 5.07 -2.67
CA ILE A 23 -2.33 5.48 -4.05
C ILE A 23 -2.39 7.00 -4.15
N ARG A 24 -3.06 7.67 -3.21
CA ARG A 24 -3.18 9.13 -3.19
C ARG A 24 -1.82 9.81 -3.07
N ALA A 25 -1.00 9.41 -2.08
CA ALA A 25 0.34 9.96 -1.88
C ALA A 25 1.21 9.75 -3.12
N ARG A 26 1.19 8.55 -3.70
CA ARG A 26 1.95 8.22 -4.92
C ARG A 26 1.57 9.10 -6.11
N ARG A 27 0.27 9.32 -6.33
CA ARG A 27 -0.23 10.18 -7.41
C ARG A 27 0.10 11.65 -7.18
N GLN A 28 0.07 12.13 -5.94
CA GLN A 28 0.47 13.50 -5.59
C GLN A 28 1.96 13.74 -5.89
N MET A 29 2.80 12.74 -5.60
CA MET A 29 4.23 12.77 -5.94
C MET A 29 4.54 12.52 -7.42
N LYS A 30 3.51 12.22 -8.24
CA LYS A 30 3.61 11.93 -9.68
C LYS A 30 4.57 10.77 -10.01
N ILE A 31 4.66 9.77 -9.14
CA ILE A 31 5.47 8.57 -9.37
C ILE A 31 4.61 7.36 -9.73
N SER A 32 5.19 6.42 -10.46
CA SER A 32 4.63 5.13 -10.81
C SER A 32 4.70 4.12 -9.65
N GLN A 33 3.94 3.03 -9.75
CA GLN A 33 4.04 1.91 -8.81
C GLN A 33 5.46 1.32 -8.77
N ALA A 34 6.15 1.29 -9.92
CA ALA A 34 7.51 0.78 -10.03
C ALA A 34 8.51 1.67 -9.29
N GLU A 35 8.39 3.00 -9.42
CA GLU A 35 9.27 3.94 -8.70
C GLU A 35 9.08 3.84 -7.18
N LEU A 36 7.83 3.76 -6.70
CA LEU A 36 7.57 3.53 -5.28
C LEU A 36 8.12 2.18 -4.82
N ALA A 37 7.95 1.12 -5.62
CA ALA A 37 8.44 -0.21 -5.30
C ALA A 37 9.97 -0.25 -5.17
N THR A 38 10.69 0.38 -6.10
CA THR A 38 12.15 0.55 -6.03
C THR A 38 12.55 1.21 -4.73
N LYS A 39 11.89 2.32 -4.36
CA LYS A 39 12.16 3.05 -3.12
C LYS A 39 11.89 2.24 -1.87
N LEU A 40 10.88 1.38 -1.89
CA LEU A 40 10.58 0.49 -0.76
C LEU A 40 11.36 -0.84 -0.81
N GLY A 41 12.23 -1.06 -1.80
CA GLY A 41 13.02 -2.28 -1.94
C GLY A 41 12.19 -3.54 -2.20
N ILE A 42 11.03 -3.40 -2.86
CA ILE A 42 10.11 -4.50 -3.15
C ILE A 42 9.71 -4.53 -4.62
N SER A 43 9.05 -5.61 -5.05
CA SER A 43 8.61 -5.72 -6.44
C SER A 43 7.44 -4.77 -6.76
N ALA A 44 7.38 -4.25 -7.99
CA ALA A 44 6.21 -3.49 -8.47
C ALA A 44 4.92 -4.30 -8.36
N ARG A 45 5.00 -5.62 -8.54
CA ARG A 45 3.87 -6.55 -8.37
C ARG A 45 3.34 -6.59 -6.93
N THR A 46 4.21 -6.41 -5.93
CA THR A 46 3.80 -6.31 -4.53
C THR A 46 2.96 -5.05 -4.30
N ILE A 47 3.43 -3.90 -4.79
CA ILE A 47 2.66 -2.63 -4.74
C ILE A 47 1.33 -2.77 -5.48
N GLU A 48 1.35 -3.30 -6.70
CA GLU A 48 0.15 -3.50 -7.52
C GLU A 48 -0.88 -4.43 -6.83
N SER A 49 -0.41 -5.46 -6.13
CA SER A 49 -1.26 -6.36 -5.35
C SER A 49 -1.87 -5.68 -4.12
N TRP A 50 -1.13 -4.79 -3.46
CA TRP A 50 -1.62 -4.00 -2.33
C TRP A 50 -2.61 -2.92 -2.77
N GLU A 51 -2.31 -2.17 -3.82
CA GLU A 51 -3.20 -1.12 -4.37
C GLU A 51 -4.54 -1.69 -4.84
N ARG A 52 -4.57 -2.94 -5.32
CA ARG A 52 -5.80 -3.62 -5.75
C ARG A 52 -6.53 -4.36 -4.62
N GLY A 53 -5.96 -4.42 -3.42
CA GLY A 53 -6.52 -5.21 -2.30
C GLY A 53 -6.49 -6.72 -2.52
N ILE A 54 -5.64 -7.23 -3.42
CA ILE A 54 -5.45 -8.68 -3.64
C ILE A 54 -4.63 -9.30 -2.51
N ARG A 55 -3.67 -8.55 -1.98
CA ARG A 55 -2.87 -8.90 -0.81
C ARG A 55 -2.77 -7.68 0.08
N HIS A 56 -2.45 -7.91 1.35
CA HIS A 56 -2.25 -6.82 2.30
C HIS A 56 -0.79 -6.78 2.77
N PRO A 57 -0.24 -5.58 3.00
CA PRO A 57 1.08 -5.42 3.58
C PRO A 57 1.13 -6.01 5.00
N SER A 58 2.25 -6.65 5.34
CA SER A 58 2.54 -7.06 6.73
C SER A 58 2.68 -5.83 7.64
N LYS A 59 2.57 -6.00 8.96
CA LYS A 59 2.68 -4.88 9.92
C LYS A 59 3.94 -3.99 9.71
N PRO A 60 5.16 -4.53 9.51
CA PRO A 60 6.32 -3.70 9.17
C PRO A 60 6.17 -2.95 7.85
N SER A 61 5.66 -3.60 6.81
CA SER A 61 5.40 -2.94 5.52
C SER A 61 4.35 -1.84 5.65
N GLN A 62 3.32 -2.04 6.46
CA GLN A 62 2.34 -0.99 6.76
C GLN A 62 2.99 0.21 7.45
N ALA A 63 3.96 0.00 8.33
CA ALA A 63 4.70 1.10 8.95
C ALA A 63 5.50 1.90 7.90
N LEU A 64 6.13 1.24 6.94
CA LEU A 64 6.81 1.90 5.82
C LEU A 64 5.84 2.66 4.91
N ILE A 65 4.68 2.09 4.61
CA ILE A 65 3.64 2.77 3.83
C ILE A 65 3.12 3.99 4.58
N ARG A 66 2.88 3.88 5.89
CA ARG A 66 2.48 5.02 6.75
C ARG A 66 3.55 6.10 6.78
N LEU A 67 4.83 5.74 6.78
CA LEU A 67 5.92 6.70 6.68
C LEU A 67 5.91 7.40 5.32
N PHE A 68 5.72 6.66 4.22
CA PHE A 68 5.58 7.23 2.89
C PHE A 68 4.38 8.18 2.79
N ILE A 69 3.23 7.83 3.36
CA ILE A 69 2.04 8.69 3.37
C ILE A 69 2.30 9.99 4.14
N LYS A 70 2.97 9.91 5.29
CA LYS A 70 3.25 11.08 6.15
C LYS A 70 4.38 11.97 5.65
N SER A 71 5.36 11.39 4.95
CA SER A 71 6.55 12.12 4.47
C SER A 71 7.07 11.51 3.16
N PRO A 72 6.34 11.71 2.05
CA PRO A 72 6.69 11.10 0.77
C PRO A 72 8.09 11.51 0.30
N GLU A 73 8.45 12.79 0.44
CA GLU A 73 9.75 13.33 0.04
C GLU A 73 10.90 12.68 0.82
N PHE A 74 10.70 12.43 2.11
CA PHE A 74 11.70 11.76 2.94
C PHE A 74 11.95 10.34 2.43
N VAL A 75 10.90 9.58 2.16
CA VAL A 75 11.00 8.22 1.63
C VAL A 75 11.65 8.21 0.25
N LEU A 76 11.25 9.12 -0.64
CA LEU A 76 11.79 9.20 -1.99
C LEU A 76 13.28 9.58 -2.02
N LYS A 77 13.75 10.35 -1.04
CA LYS A 77 15.14 10.81 -0.96
C LYS A 77 16.06 9.84 -0.22
N ASN A 78 15.57 9.15 0.81
CA ASN A 78 16.45 8.46 1.78
C ASN A 78 16.34 6.93 1.75
N LEU A 79 15.32 6.37 1.09
CA LEU A 79 15.28 4.93 0.82
C LEU A 79 15.86 4.64 -0.59
N THR A 80 16.07 3.34 -0.84
CA THR A 80 16.89 2.78 -1.93
C THR A 80 16.64 3.38 -3.31
#